data_AF-U2EBC0-F1
#
_entry.id   AF-U2EBC0-F1
#
_cell.length_a   1.000
_cell.length_b   1.000
_cell.length_c   1.000
_cell.angle_alpha   90.00
_cell.angle_beta   90.00
_cell.angle_gamma   90.00
#
_symmetry.space_group_name_H-M   'P 1'
#
loop_
_entity.id
_entity.type
_entity.pdbx_description
1 polymer ?
#
loop_
_entity_poly.entity_id
_entity_poly.type
_entity_poly.pdbx_seq_one_letter_code
_entity_poly.pdbx_strand_id
1 'polypeptide(L)' 'MYNDQKEEVIKTLNELYPDFETSVAKCIYCCGDCAEKPIARIKGKLFTGSNCEDLIAQILSYANSLENK' A
#
# COMPACT_ATOMS: atom_id res chain seq x y z
N MET A 1 -6.78 -9.71 -14.97
CA MET A 1 -7.65 -8.59 -14.56
C MET A 1 -6.73 -7.51 -13.97
N TYR A 2 -7.13 -6.24 -13.98
CA TYR A 2 -6.34 -5.24 -13.24
C TYR A 2 -6.59 -5.47 -11.74
N ASN A 3 -5.54 -5.46 -10.92
CA ASN A 3 -5.61 -5.57 -9.45
C ASN A 3 -5.85 -7.00 -8.89
N ASP A 4 -5.25 -8.03 -9.50
CA ASP A 4 -5.46 -9.44 -9.13
C ASP A 4 -4.79 -9.83 -7.79
N GLN A 5 -3.73 -9.14 -7.37
CA GLN A 5 -2.99 -9.43 -6.14
C GLN A 5 -3.49 -8.67 -4.90
N LYS A 6 -4.52 -7.83 -5.03
CA LYS A 6 -5.01 -6.97 -3.94
C LYS A 6 -5.44 -7.75 -2.70
N GLU A 7 -6.02 -8.94 -2.88
CA GLU A 7 -6.55 -9.76 -1.78
C GLU A 7 -5.43 -10.31 -0.90
N GLU A 8 -4.31 -10.72 -1.50
CA GLU A 8 -3.13 -11.20 -0.78
C GLU A 8 -2.44 -10.08 0.02
N VAL A 9 -2.37 -8.87 -0.55
CA VAL A 9 -1.83 -7.69 0.13
C VAL A 9 -2.70 -7.31 1.34
N ILE A 10 -4.03 -7.27 1.18
CA ILE A 10 -4.96 -6.96 2.27
C ILE A 10 -4.87 -8.01 3.37
N LYS A 11 -4.86 -9.29 2.98
CA LYS A 11 -4.74 -10.41 3.93
C LYS A 11 -3.45 -10.27 4.74
N THR A 12 -2.32 -10.09 4.08
CA THR A 12 -1.00 -9.94 4.73
C THR A 12 -0.97 -8.71 5.65
N LEU A 13 -1.54 -7.58 5.22
CA LEU A 13 -1.62 -6.38 6.05
C LEU A 13 -2.47 -6.60 7.30
N ASN A 14 -3.63 -7.25 7.18
CA ASN A 14 -4.49 -7.55 8.32
C ASN A 14 -3.87 -8.58 9.29
N GLU A 15 -3.11 -9.55 8.77
CA GLU A 15 -2.40 -10.55 9.59
C GLU A 15 -1.24 -9.93 10.37
N LEU A 16 -0.46 -9.05 9.74
CA LEU A 16 0.70 -8.41 10.38
C LEU A 16 0.33 -7.19 11.22
N TYR A 17 -0.73 -6.47 10.84
CA TYR A 17 -1.14 -5.20 11.42
C TYR A 17 -2.67 -5.12 11.51
N PRO A 18 -3.31 -5.83 12.46
CA PRO A 18 -4.76 -5.89 12.58
C PRO A 18 -5.42 -4.54 12.87
N ASP A 19 -4.66 -3.56 13.37
CA ASP A 19 -5.14 -2.21 13.66
C ASP A 19 -5.17 -1.29 12.42
N PHE A 20 -4.69 -1.75 11.26
CA PHE A 20 -4.71 -0.96 10.04
C PHE A 20 -6.09 -1.02 9.38
N GLU A 21 -6.76 0.13 9.28
CA GLU A 21 -7.96 0.27 8.47
C GLU A 21 -7.59 0.26 6.97
N THR A 22 -7.80 -0.89 6.31
CA THR A 22 -7.50 -1.08 4.89
C THR A 22 -8.74 -0.93 4.02
N SER A 23 -8.63 -0.21 2.90
CA SER A 23 -9.71 -0.09 1.92
C SER A 23 -9.19 -0.19 0.48
N VAL A 24 -9.96 -0.85 -0.38
CA VAL A 24 -9.63 -0.99 -1.81
C VAL A 24 -10.24 0.15 -2.60
N ALA A 25 -9.40 1.06 -3.09
CA ALA A 25 -9.84 2.03 -4.09
C ALA A 25 -9.91 1.37 -5.48
N LYS A 26 -10.99 1.62 -6.23
CA LYS A 26 -11.24 1.05 -7.58
C LYS A 26 -10.10 1.34 -8.56
N CYS A 27 -9.52 2.53 -8.45
CA CYS A 27 -8.38 3.01 -9.20
C CYS A 27 -7.88 4.27 -8.48
N ILE A 28 -6.58 4.45 -8.31
CA ILE A 28 -6.04 5.71 -7.78
C ILE A 28 -5.72 6.72 -8.89
N TYR A 29 -6.17 6.46 -10.12
CA TYR A 29 -5.95 7.25 -11.33
C TYR A 29 -4.47 7.47 -11.69
N CYS A 30 -3.56 6.63 -11.17
CA CYS A 30 -2.15 6.56 -11.58
C CYS A 30 -1.94 5.56 -12.72
N CYS A 31 -2.79 5.61 -13.74
CA CYS A 31 -2.69 4.72 -14.92
C CYS A 31 -1.33 4.93 -15.59
N GLY A 32 -0.55 3.85 -15.77
CA GLY A 32 0.87 3.90 -16.15
C GLY A 32 1.74 3.36 -15.01
N ASP A 33 2.03 4.21 -14.01
CA ASP A 33 2.84 3.84 -12.84
C ASP A 33 2.27 2.62 -12.09
N CYS A 34 0.94 2.47 -12.01
CA CYS A 34 0.30 1.32 -11.36
C CYS A 34 0.46 -0.01 -12.12
N ALA A 35 0.77 0.05 -13.42
CA ALA A 35 1.02 -1.13 -14.23
C ALA A 35 2.49 -1.55 -14.18
N GLU A 36 3.39 -0.62 -13.85
CA GLU A 36 4.83 -0.84 -13.81
C GLU A 36 5.37 -1.06 -12.39
N LYS A 37 4.70 -0.49 -11.37
CA LYS A 37 5.18 -0.42 -10.00
C LYS A 37 4.06 -0.64 -8.99
N PRO A 38 4.33 -1.32 -7.87
CA PRO A 38 3.40 -1.40 -6.75
C PRO A 38 3.22 -0.02 -6.10
N ILE A 39 1.97 0.32 -5.77
CA ILE A 39 1.58 1.63 -5.26
C ILE A 39 0.58 1.51 -4.10
N ALA A 40 0.70 2.41 -3.13
CA ALA A 40 -0.24 2.53 -2.01
C ALA A 40 -0.51 4.00 -1.69
N ARG A 41 -1.68 4.28 -1.10
CA ARG A 41 -2.00 5.60 -0.56
C ARG A 41 -2.23 5.49 0.95
N ILE A 42 -1.44 6.19 1.75
CA ILE A 42 -1.49 6.16 3.21
C ILE A 42 -1.81 7.58 3.72
N LYS A 43 -2.91 7.74 4.47
CA LYS A 43 -3.41 9.06 4.94
C LYS A 43 -3.42 10.14 3.84
N GLY A 44 -3.80 9.77 2.62
CA GLY A 44 -3.87 10.68 1.46
C GLY A 44 -2.54 10.90 0.72
N LYS A 45 -1.40 10.43 1.23
CA LYS A 45 -0.09 10.52 0.56
C LYS A 45 0.17 9.28 -0.30
N LEU A 46 0.65 9.48 -1.52
CA LEU A 46 1.00 8.42 -2.47
C LEU A 46 2.41 7.88 -2.21
N PHE A 47 2.56 6.57 -2.24
CA PHE A 47 3.81 5.84 -2.13
C PHE A 47 3.94 4.86 -3.30
N THR A 48 5.16 4.72 -3.82
CA THR A 48 5.49 3.85 -4.95
C THR A 48 6.73 3.03 -4.60
N GLY A 49 6.65 1.71 -4.74
CA GLY A 49 7.79 0.81 -4.55
C GLY A 49 8.36 0.31 -5.87
N SER A 50 9.62 -0.11 -5.88
CA SER A 50 10.22 -0.84 -7.01
C SER A 50 9.73 -2.29 -7.07
N ASN A 51 9.37 -2.85 -5.91
CA ASN A 51 8.76 -4.16 -5.72
C ASN A 51 7.87 -4.13 -4.46
N CYS A 52 7.20 -5.25 -4.13
CA CYS A 52 6.29 -5.29 -2.99
C CYS A 52 7.00 -5.04 -1.64
N GLU A 53 8.21 -5.56 -1.46
CA GLU A 53 9.00 -5.40 -0.23
C GLU A 53 9.38 -3.94 0.00
N ASP A 54 9.81 -3.23 -1.04
CA ASP A 54 10.12 -1.80 -1.00
C ASP A 54 8.89 -0.95 -0.66
N LEU A 55 7.73 -1.27 -1.26
CA LEU A 55 6.48 -0.59 -0.92
C LEU A 55 6.11 -0.80 0.56
N ILE A 56 6.24 -2.03 1.07
CA ILE A 56 5.99 -2.35 2.48
C ILE A 56 6.96 -1.57 3.39
N ALA A 57 8.25 -1.54 3.07
CA ALA A 57 9.25 -0.80 3.86
C ALA A 57 8.91 0.70 3.95
N GLN A 58 8.46 1.31 2.85
CA GLN A 58 8.00 2.70 2.84
C GLN A 58 6.73 2.90 3.67
N ILE A 59 5.77 1.97 3.59
CA ILE A 59 4.54 1.98 4.41
C ILE A 59 4.90 1.97 5.90
N LEU A 60 5.76 1.04 6.32
CA LEU A 60 6.15 0.87 7.73
C LEU A 60 6.97 2.05 8.25
N SER A 61 7.90 2.56 7.46
CA SER A 61 8.67 3.76 7.80
C SER A 61 7.75 4.96 8.03
N TYR A 62 6.75 5.15 7.16
CA TYR A 62 5.78 6.22 7.31
C TYR A 62 4.85 6.00 8.52
N ALA A 63 4.34 4.79 8.73
CA ALA A 63 3.51 4.46 9.89
C ALA A 63 4.23 4.75 11.22
N ASN A 64 5.48 4.28 11.38
CA ASN A 64 6.30 4.55 12.57
C ASN A 64 6.53 6.05 12.81
N SER A 65 6.65 6.84 11.73
CA SER A 65 6.81 8.30 11.83
C SER A 65 5.56 9.03 12.31
N LEU A 66 4.39 8.39 12.25
CA LEU A 66 3.12 8.92 12.73
C LEU A 66 2.87 8.61 14.21
N GLU A 67 3.43 7.52 14.73
CA GLU A 67 3.30 7.14 16.15
C GLU A 67 4.26 7.90 17.08
N ASN A 68 5.35 8.47 16.51
CA ASN A 68 6.33 9.28 17.25
C ASN A 68 6.02 10.79 17.22
N LYS A 69 4.79 11.18 16.89
CA LYS A 69 4.30 12.56 16.88
C LYS A 69 3.11 12.72 17.81
#